data_AF-A0A842YFZ6-F1
#
_entry.id   AF-A0A842YFZ6-F1
#
_cell.length_a   1.000
_cell.length_b   1.000
_cell.length_c   1.000
_cell.angle_alpha   90.00
_cell.angle_beta   90.00
_cell.angle_gamma   90.00
#
_symmetry.space_group_name_H-M   'P 1'
#
loop_
_entity.id
_entity.type
_entity.pdbx_description
1 polymer ?
#
loop_
_entity_poly.entity_id
_entity_poly.type
_entity_poly.pdbx_seq_one_letter_code
_entity_poly.pdbx_strand_id
1 'polypeptide(L)'
;MGKKNRKQMKQEVKGGSNKNNLVVAAILVIVLGYWGMTQLGGSDYPNLVSGVFFDTPVVSADTGKVTVPEEVVTNSKLVFVDVKLDNVTSEFNYLGRRIILSSYRNAEYLPLVIISTPNGNTISGVRVCEPCSSFSFHIVDGKYLQCDACGT
;
A
#
# COMPACT_ATOMS: atom_id res chain seq x y z
N MET A 1 -51.82 -47.40 2.47
CA MET A 1 -52.49 -46.61 3.53
C MET A 1 -51.49 -46.39 4.67
N GLY A 2 -51.24 -45.14 5.07
CA GLY A 2 -50.32 -44.83 6.17
C GLY A 2 -49.78 -43.39 6.13
N LYS A 3 -50.63 -42.41 6.45
CA LYS A 3 -50.24 -40.99 6.60
C LYS A 3 -49.35 -40.81 7.84
N LYS A 4 -48.20 -40.15 7.71
CA LYS A 4 -47.41 -39.64 8.85
C LYS A 4 -47.24 -38.12 8.73
N ASN A 5 -48.03 -37.39 9.52
CA ASN A 5 -48.00 -35.94 9.64
C ASN A 5 -46.75 -35.49 10.40
N ARG A 6 -45.84 -34.74 9.76
CA ARG A 6 -44.82 -33.91 10.43
C ARG A 6 -45.35 -32.49 10.55
N LYS A 7 -45.86 -32.12 11.73
CA LYS A 7 -46.11 -30.72 12.10
C LYS A 7 -44.77 -30.09 12.45
N GLN A 8 -44.28 -29.17 11.62
CA GLN A 8 -43.16 -28.29 11.98
C GLN A 8 -43.70 -27.22 12.93
N MET A 9 -43.22 -27.20 14.17
CA MET A 9 -43.39 -26.09 15.09
C MET A 9 -42.55 -24.92 14.56
N LYS A 10 -43.22 -23.90 13.99
CA LYS A 10 -42.66 -22.55 13.91
C LYS A 10 -42.60 -21.99 15.32
N GLN A 11 -41.41 -21.85 15.89
CA GLN A 11 -41.21 -21.02 17.06
C GLN A 11 -41.36 -19.56 16.61
N GLU A 12 -42.48 -18.93 16.98
CA GLU A 12 -42.59 -17.48 16.98
C GLU A 12 -41.63 -16.93 18.05
N VAL A 13 -40.57 -16.26 17.60
CA VAL A 13 -39.80 -15.37 18.48
C VAL A 13 -40.69 -14.15 18.74
N LYS A 14 -41.47 -14.21 19.83
CA LYS A 14 -42.14 -13.03 20.40
C LYS A 14 -41.07 -12.11 20.98
N GLY A 15 -40.53 -11.24 20.13
CA GLY A 15 -39.65 -10.15 20.53
C GLY A 15 -40.45 -9.08 21.27
N GLY A 16 -40.59 -9.25 22.58
CA GLY A 16 -40.93 -8.16 23.50
C GLY A 16 -39.78 -7.16 23.49
N SER A 17 -39.86 -6.17 22.58
CA SER A 17 -38.87 -5.11 22.45
C SER A 17 -39.02 -4.14 23.63
N ASN A 18 -38.36 -4.46 24.74
CA ASN A 18 -38.08 -3.49 25.78
C ASN A 18 -37.24 -2.39 25.14
N LYS A 19 -37.73 -1.15 25.15
CA LYS A 19 -37.06 0.03 24.56
C LYS A 19 -35.59 0.15 24.99
N ASN A 20 -35.25 -0.34 26.19
CA ASN A 20 -33.88 -0.37 26.70
C ASN A 20 -32.95 -1.31 25.92
N ASN A 21 -33.42 -2.49 25.48
CA ASN A 21 -32.60 -3.42 24.69
C ASN A 21 -32.34 -2.90 23.27
N LEU A 22 -33.28 -2.13 22.71
CA LEU A 22 -33.12 -1.51 21.40
C LEU A 22 -32.10 -0.37 21.43
N VAL A 23 -32.07 0.42 22.51
CA VAL A 23 -31.06 1.47 22.73
C VAL A 23 -29.66 0.87 22.93
N VAL A 24 -29.54 -0.21 23.71
CA VAL A 24 -28.25 -0.89 23.92
C VAL A 24 -27.71 -1.49 22.62
N ALA A 25 -28.57 -2.10 21.79
CA ALA A 25 -28.16 -2.62 20.49
C ALA A 25 -27.69 -1.50 19.54
N ALA A 26 -28.36 -0.35 19.52
CA ALA A 26 -27.97 0.79 18.69
C ALA A 26 -26.62 1.38 19.12
N ILE A 27 -26.36 1.49 20.43
CA ILE A 27 -25.08 1.98 20.97
C ILE A 27 -23.93 1.00 20.60
N LEU A 28 -24.17 -0.31 20.70
CA LEU A 28 -23.19 -1.33 20.31
C LEU A 28 -22.82 -1.26 18.83
N VAL A 29 -23.78 -1.03 17.94
CA VAL A 29 -23.52 -0.87 16.50
C VAL A 29 -22.71 0.39 16.21
N ILE A 30 -22.97 1.49 16.94
CA ILE A 30 -22.21 2.74 16.78
C ILE A 30 -20.77 2.55 17.29
N VAL A 31 -20.57 1.91 18.45
CA VAL A 31 -19.23 1.68 19.02
C VAL A 31 -18.43 0.70 18.18
N LEU A 32 -19.03 -0.40 17.72
CA LEU A 32 -18.36 -1.39 16.86
C LEU A 32 -18.13 -0.85 15.44
N GLY A 33 -19.05 -0.06 14.90
CA GLY A 33 -18.88 0.61 13.62
C GLY A 33 -17.76 1.66 13.64
N TYR A 34 -17.62 2.40 14.76
CA TYR A 34 -16.54 3.36 14.94
C TYR A 34 -15.17 2.68 15.10
N TRP A 35 -15.10 1.54 15.81
CA TRP A 35 -13.88 0.72 15.90
C TRP A 35 -13.51 0.01 14.60
N GLY A 36 -14.50 -0.38 13.77
CA GLY A 36 -14.24 -1.05 12.49
C GLY A 36 -13.61 -0.13 11.43
N MET A 37 -13.87 1.18 11.51
CA MET A 37 -13.33 2.15 10.54
C MET A 37 -11.92 2.67 10.88
N THR A 38 -11.40 2.43 12.08
CA THR A 38 -10.04 2.86 12.47
C THR A 38 -8.93 1.88 12.09
N GLN A 39 -9.24 0.74 11.45
CA GLN A 39 -8.25 -0.29 11.08
C GLN A 39 -7.68 -0.19 9.65
N LEU A 40 -7.97 0.87 8.89
CA LEU A 40 -7.42 1.04 7.54
C LEU A 40 -6.20 1.97 7.47
N GLY A 41 -5.77 2.54 8.60
CA GLY A 41 -4.51 3.28 8.73
C GLY A 41 -3.92 3.03 10.12
N GLY A 42 -2.70 2.52 10.19
CA GLY A 42 -1.99 2.41 11.47
C GLY A 42 -1.78 3.79 12.07
N SER A 43 -2.09 3.97 13.36
CA SER A 43 -1.97 5.26 14.07
C SER A 43 -0.57 5.87 14.01
N ASP A 44 0.43 5.03 13.75
CA ASP A 44 1.85 5.38 13.88
C ASP A 44 2.52 5.67 12.53
N TYR A 45 1.77 5.67 11.43
CA TYR A 45 2.31 6.02 10.11
C TYR A 45 2.30 7.56 9.92
N PRO A 46 3.43 8.20 9.55
CA PRO A 46 3.47 9.65 9.38
C PRO A 46 2.56 10.13 8.25
N ASN A 47 1.87 11.26 8.45
CA ASN A 47 1.05 11.86 7.40
C ASN A 47 1.86 12.32 6.20
N LEU A 48 3.12 12.72 6.41
CA LEU A 48 4.03 13.18 5.36
C LEU A 48 5.35 12.40 5.47
N VAL A 49 5.79 11.77 4.38
CA VAL A 49 7.09 11.08 4.31
C VAL A 49 7.83 11.53 3.04
N SER A 50 8.98 12.17 3.22
CA SER A 50 9.91 12.45 2.13
C SER A 50 10.75 11.23 1.80
N GLY A 51 11.03 10.99 0.52
CA GLY A 51 11.86 9.86 0.12
C GLY A 51 13.33 10.05 0.49
N VAL A 52 13.95 8.98 1.00
CA VAL A 52 15.37 8.94 1.36
C VAL A 52 16.14 8.16 0.31
N PHE A 53 17.27 8.69 -0.16
CA PHE A 53 18.15 7.96 -1.08
C PHE A 53 19.00 6.94 -0.32
N PHE A 54 19.13 5.75 -0.89
CA PHE A 54 20.01 4.69 -0.41
C PHE A 54 21.08 4.37 -1.45
N ASP A 55 22.31 4.72 -1.10
CA ASP A 55 23.41 4.90 -2.05
C ASP A 55 24.28 3.65 -2.20
N THR A 56 24.09 2.66 -1.31
CA THR A 56 24.92 1.45 -1.21
C THR A 56 24.12 0.15 -1.43
N PRO A 57 23.28 0.04 -2.48
CA PRO A 57 22.59 -1.20 -2.77
C PRO A 57 23.57 -2.30 -3.17
N VAL A 58 23.33 -3.51 -2.64
CA VAL A 58 24.05 -4.71 -3.09
C VAL A 58 23.26 -5.33 -4.24
N VAL A 59 23.89 -5.45 -5.40
CA VAL A 59 23.29 -6.08 -6.59
C VAL A 59 23.90 -7.46 -6.78
N SER A 60 23.07 -8.50 -6.76
CA SER A 60 23.48 -9.87 -7.07
C SER A 60 23.78 -10.00 -8.55
N ALA A 61 25.03 -10.32 -8.90
CA ALA A 61 25.46 -10.49 -10.29
C ALA A 61 24.68 -11.59 -11.03
N ASP A 62 24.33 -12.67 -10.33
CA ASP A 62 23.68 -13.84 -10.95
C ASP A 62 22.18 -13.63 -11.20
N THR A 63 21.52 -12.76 -10.42
CA THR A 63 20.06 -12.62 -10.44
C THR A 63 19.57 -11.21 -10.74
N GLY A 64 20.45 -10.22 -10.76
CA GLY A 64 20.10 -8.80 -10.84
C GLY A 64 19.30 -8.29 -9.63
N LYS A 65 19.20 -9.08 -8.55
CA LYS A 65 18.45 -8.71 -7.35
C LYS A 65 19.18 -7.62 -6.58
N VAL A 66 18.43 -6.59 -6.23
CA VAL A 66 18.87 -5.48 -5.40
C VAL A 66 18.49 -5.78 -3.95
N THR A 67 19.46 -5.72 -3.05
CA THR A 67 19.26 -5.96 -1.61
C THR A 67 19.40 -4.64 -0.86
N VAL A 68 18.40 -4.34 -0.03
CA VAL A 68 18.36 -3.18 0.87
C VAL A 68 18.02 -3.69 2.27
N PRO A 69 18.71 -3.24 3.33
CA PRO A 69 18.38 -3.64 4.70
C PRO A 69 16.95 -3.27 5.07
N GLU A 70 16.23 -4.21 5.71
CA GLU A 70 14.84 -4.01 6.12
C GLU A 70 14.69 -2.79 7.03
N GLU A 71 15.63 -2.60 7.97
CA GLU A 71 15.64 -1.46 8.89
C GLU A 71 15.62 -0.09 8.18
N VAL A 72 16.33 0.04 7.06
CA VAL A 72 16.36 1.28 6.27
C VAL A 72 14.98 1.56 5.68
N VAL A 73 14.32 0.50 5.20
CA VAL A 73 12.98 0.57 4.59
C VAL A 73 11.92 0.87 5.65
N THR A 74 11.96 0.18 6.80
CA THR A 74 10.98 0.35 7.87
C THR A 74 11.12 1.67 8.59
N ASN A 75 12.33 2.22 8.71
CA ASN A 75 12.56 3.49 9.40
C ASN A 75 12.22 4.67 8.48
N SER A 76 12.68 4.64 7.22
CA SER A 76 12.48 5.74 6.28
C SER A 76 11.10 5.75 5.62
N LYS A 77 10.40 4.61 5.60
CA LYS A 77 9.08 4.36 4.98
C LYS A 77 9.02 4.52 3.45
N LEU A 78 9.76 5.46 2.88
CA LEU A 78 9.93 5.68 1.44
C LEU A 78 11.43 5.76 1.12
N VAL A 79 11.94 4.77 0.39
CA VAL A 79 13.37 4.67 0.03
C VAL A 79 13.52 4.67 -1.47
N PHE A 80 14.46 5.48 -1.95
CA PHE A 80 14.85 5.58 -3.34
C PHE A 80 16.20 4.91 -3.54
N VAL A 81 16.28 4.03 -4.53
CA VAL A 81 17.49 3.28 -4.84
C VAL A 81 17.84 3.52 -6.29
N ASP A 82 19.03 4.06 -6.54
CA ASP A 82 19.54 4.24 -7.89
C ASP A 82 20.53 3.13 -8.20
N VAL A 83 20.16 2.25 -9.11
CA VAL A 83 21.04 1.15 -9.53
C VAL A 83 21.77 1.57 -10.79
N LYS A 84 23.11 1.60 -10.75
CA LYS A 84 23.91 1.85 -11.94
C LYS A 84 23.77 0.69 -12.92
N LEU A 85 23.49 1.03 -14.18
CA LEU A 85 23.39 0.06 -15.28
C LEU A 85 24.77 -0.17 -15.88
N ASP A 86 25.02 -1.40 -16.33
CA ASP A 86 26.27 -1.74 -17.04
C ASP A 86 26.40 -1.00 -18.37
N ASN A 87 25.26 -0.71 -19.01
CA ASN A 87 25.17 0.00 -20.27
C ASN A 87 24.09 1.08 -20.20
N VAL A 88 24.34 2.19 -20.90
CA VAL A 88 23.35 3.26 -21.07
C VAL A 88 22.10 2.68 -21.72
N THR A 89 20.95 2.84 -21.06
CA THR A 89 19.67 2.28 -21.48
C THR A 89 18.61 3.37 -21.53
N SER A 90 18.29 3.88 -22.72
CA SER A 90 17.36 5.01 -22.88
C SER A 90 15.92 4.69 -22.50
N GLU A 91 15.54 3.42 -22.59
CA GLU A 91 14.20 2.93 -22.31
C GLU A 91 14.18 1.41 -22.11
N PHE A 92 13.16 0.91 -21.41
CA PHE A 92 12.93 -0.52 -21.27
C PHE A 92 11.45 -0.82 -21.04
N ASN A 93 11.05 -2.09 -21.17
CA ASN A 93 9.69 -2.52 -20.90
C ASN A 93 9.58 -3.17 -19.52
N TYR A 94 8.63 -2.71 -18.71
CA TYR A 94 8.33 -3.24 -17.39
C TYR A 94 6.83 -3.41 -17.23
N LEU A 95 6.38 -4.63 -16.90
CA LEU A 95 4.96 -4.97 -16.72
C LEU A 95 4.07 -4.53 -17.89
N GLY A 96 4.57 -4.69 -19.12
CA GLY A 96 3.85 -4.32 -20.35
C GLY A 96 3.84 -2.81 -20.66
N ARG A 97 4.61 -2.01 -19.93
CA ARG A 97 4.74 -0.55 -20.13
C ARG A 97 6.15 -0.17 -20.52
N ARG A 98 6.26 0.87 -21.35
CA ARG A 98 7.55 1.44 -21.77
C ARG A 98 7.97 2.52 -20.78
N ILE A 99 9.11 2.34 -20.14
CA ILE A 99 9.72 3.31 -19.22
C ILE A 99 10.81 4.05 -19.98
N ILE A 100 10.75 5.39 -19.98
CA ILE A 100 11.73 6.26 -20.63
C ILE A 100 12.74 6.73 -19.57
N LEU A 101 14.00 6.32 -19.71
CA LEU A 101 15.11 6.66 -18.81
C LEU A 101 16.03 7.76 -19.37
N SER A 102 15.84 8.19 -20.62
CA SER A 102 16.69 9.21 -21.25
C SER A 102 16.74 10.53 -20.46
N SER A 103 15.70 10.85 -19.70
CA SER A 103 15.65 12.03 -18.82
C SER A 103 16.25 11.79 -17.42
N TYR A 104 16.60 10.55 -17.07
CA TYR A 104 17.07 10.18 -15.73
C TYR A 104 18.56 9.88 -15.72
N ARG A 105 19.35 10.79 -15.13
CA ARG A 105 20.81 10.62 -14.93
C ARG A 105 21.52 10.03 -16.17
N ASN A 106 21.27 10.64 -17.34
CA ASN A 106 21.84 10.24 -18.62
C ASN A 106 21.56 8.78 -19.04
N ALA A 107 20.44 8.19 -18.58
CA ALA A 107 20.11 6.79 -18.84
C ALA A 107 21.14 5.77 -18.31
N GLU A 108 21.99 6.16 -17.37
CA GLU A 108 22.98 5.29 -16.72
C GLU A 108 22.46 4.61 -15.45
N TYR A 109 21.29 5.01 -14.97
CA TYR A 109 20.73 4.54 -13.71
C TYR A 109 19.29 4.08 -13.88
N LEU A 110 18.94 3.00 -13.16
CA LEU A 110 17.57 2.54 -12.97
C LEU A 110 17.04 3.11 -11.64
N PRO A 111 16.05 4.02 -11.68
CA PRO A 111 15.44 4.57 -10.48
C PRO A 111 14.43 3.59 -9.91
N LEU A 112 14.70 3.08 -8.72
CA LEU A 112 13.82 2.19 -7.97
C LEU A 112 13.24 2.91 -6.75
N VAL A 113 12.09 2.43 -6.32
CA VAL A 113 11.42 2.86 -5.08
C VAL A 113 11.06 1.63 -4.26
N ILE A 114 11.21 1.75 -2.94
CA ILE A 114 10.74 0.79 -1.94
C ILE A 114 9.89 1.54 -0.93
N ILE A 115 8.69 1.01 -0.66
CA ILE A 115 7.70 1.60 0.24
C ILE A 115 7.38 0.60 1.34
N SER A 116 7.56 1.01 2.60
CA SER A 116 6.95 0.33 3.75
C SER A 116 5.54 0.88 3.94
N THR A 117 4.54 0.03 3.79
CA THR A 117 3.12 0.41 3.91
C THR A 117 2.68 0.46 5.38
N PRO A 118 1.58 1.17 5.71
CA PRO A 118 1.02 1.19 7.07
C PRO A 118 0.69 -0.19 7.64
N ASN A 119 0.40 -1.17 6.77
CA ASN A 119 0.08 -2.54 7.18
C ASN A 119 1.33 -3.42 7.39
N GLY A 120 2.53 -2.86 7.31
CA GLY A 120 3.80 -3.58 7.49
C GLY A 120 4.28 -4.34 6.25
N ASN A 121 3.57 -4.24 5.11
CA ASN A 121 4.03 -4.83 3.85
C ASN A 121 5.05 -3.91 3.16
N THR A 122 5.97 -4.51 2.42
CA THR A 122 6.92 -3.77 1.56
C THR A 122 6.52 -3.90 0.10
N ILE A 123 6.47 -2.79 -0.62
CA ILE A 123 6.22 -2.72 -2.05
C ILE A 123 7.45 -2.13 -2.73
N SER A 124 7.88 -2.71 -3.85
CA SER A 124 8.98 -2.17 -4.67
C SER A 124 8.55 -1.96 -6.11
N GLY A 125 9.15 -0.99 -6.78
CA GLY A 125 8.89 -0.73 -8.19
C GLY A 125 9.89 0.22 -8.83
N VAL A 126 9.61 0.55 -10.09
CA VAL A 126 10.34 1.58 -10.85
C VAL A 126 9.76 2.95 -10.47
N ARG A 127 10.62 3.87 -10.08
CA ARG A 127 10.25 5.19 -9.54
C ARG A 127 10.00 6.18 -10.68
N VAL A 128 8.88 6.04 -11.38
CA VAL A 128 8.51 6.94 -12.50
C VAL A 128 7.05 7.35 -12.40
N CYS A 129 6.79 8.65 -12.50
CA CYS A 129 5.45 9.22 -12.43
C CYS A 129 4.84 9.26 -13.82
N GLU A 130 3.61 8.82 -13.94
CA GLU A 130 2.78 9.06 -15.11
C GLU A 130 1.75 10.16 -14.77
N PRO A 131 1.54 11.18 -15.63
CA PRO A 131 2.05 11.30 -17.01
C PRO A 131 3.36 12.10 -17.15
N CYS A 132 3.85 12.76 -16.09
CA CYS A 132 4.89 13.77 -16.21
C CYS A 132 6.34 13.24 -16.31
N SER A 133 6.55 11.93 -16.18
CA SER A 133 7.87 11.29 -16.15
C SER A 133 8.83 11.84 -15.09
N SER A 134 8.29 12.34 -13.97
CA SER A 134 9.09 12.71 -12.80
C SER A 134 9.55 11.48 -12.01
N PHE A 135 10.65 11.63 -11.28
CA PHE A 135 11.24 10.59 -10.42
C PHE A 135 11.20 10.99 -8.94
N SER A 136 10.51 12.10 -8.62
CA SER A 136 10.44 12.70 -7.29
C SER A 136 9.04 12.54 -6.70
N PHE A 137 8.99 12.01 -5.48
CA PHE A 137 7.75 11.66 -4.79
C PHE A 137 7.86 11.86 -3.28
N HIS A 138 6.71 11.99 -2.65
CA HIS A 138 6.55 11.86 -1.20
C HIS A 138 5.25 11.14 -0.87
N ILE A 139 5.08 10.71 0.37
CA ILE A 139 3.80 10.16 0.85
C ILE A 139 3.01 11.29 1.51
N VAL A 140 1.72 11.38 1.18
CA VAL A 140 0.73 12.27 1.81
C VAL A 140 -0.39 11.46 2.45
N ASP A 141 -1.02 12.06 3.47
CA ASP A 141 -2.08 11.47 4.30
C ASP A 141 -1.74 10.07 4.85
N GLY A 142 -0.45 9.75 4.97
CA GLY A 142 0.07 8.47 5.42
C GLY A 142 -0.29 7.27 4.54
N LYS A 143 -0.77 7.49 3.31
CA LYS A 143 -1.25 6.39 2.45
C LYS A 143 -1.10 6.61 0.94
N TYR A 144 -0.96 7.85 0.47
CA TYR A 144 -0.89 8.14 -0.95
C TYR A 144 0.52 8.53 -1.34
N LEU A 145 1.07 7.91 -2.39
CA LEU A 145 2.29 8.38 -3.03
C LEU A 145 1.92 9.51 -4.00
N GLN A 146 2.46 10.70 -3.79
CA GLN A 146 2.23 11.87 -4.61
C GLN A 146 3.51 12.31 -5.31
N CYS A 147 3.40 12.65 -6.59
CA CYS A 147 4.48 13.21 -7.39
C CYS A 147 4.72 14.69 -7.08
N ASP A 148 5.98 15.06 -6.88
CA ASP A 148 6.35 16.45 -6.56
C ASP A 148 6.18 17.41 -7.76
N ALA A 149 6.14 16.88 -8.98
CA ALA A 149 6.10 17.69 -10.20
C ALA A 149 4.66 17.99 -10.67
N CYS A 150 3.76 17.00 -10.63
CA CYS A 150 2.39 17.15 -11.14
C CYS A 150 1.30 16.89 -10.10
N GLY A 151 1.64 16.51 -8.87
CA GLY A 151 0.70 16.29 -7.77
C GLY A 151 -0.19 15.06 -7.93
N THR A 152 0.05 14.23 -8.95
CA THR A 152 -0.65 12.95 -9.16
C THR A 152 -0.16 11.89 -8.18
#